data_AF-A0A2V8VP11-F1
#
_entry.id   AF-A0A2V8VP11-F1
#
_cell.length_a   1.000
_cell.length_b   1.000
_cell.length_c   1.000
_cell.angle_alpha   90.00
_cell.angle_beta   90.00
_cell.angle_gamma   90.00
#
_symmetry.space_group_name_H-M   'P 1'
#
loop_
_entity.id
_entity.type
_entity.pdbx_description
1 polymer ?
#
loop_
_entity_poly.entity_id
_entity_poly.type
_entity_poly.pdbx_seq_one_letter_code
_entity_poly.pdbx_strand_id
1 'polypeptide(L)'
;MTDELLRPFRDKIRGRTPAPRTSEARPASTQDEVPADAVLIREVRLGLFPEASSLHPGFVPGIPRVRLTLDLGAHLRRRPVPIYPEGREALLDLCPRLLEHDCGAGDEIRLLLATDGTGSAGVPTAGPDGDERDGLHVAHLIEHVAIEMIVGVSGVPRCSGVTCAHRNRLDRFDIFLESVDPLAGRAAAVLATAVVRDLCLRRAGRLALHRRCRNLLAHLSCSGAVSVVAEDTAVNLGCGPEEALQVLEELVRLGYLTAAPSPYLFSSTAGVLFRRAAAELGDA
;
A
#
# COMPACT_ATOMS: atom_id res chain seq x y z
N MET A 1 -22.87 -2.47 -37.54
CA MET A 1 -22.94 -3.15 -36.24
C MET A 1 -23.36 -2.12 -35.20
N THR A 2 -24.44 -2.42 -34.50
CA THR A 2 -25.39 -1.46 -33.92
C THR A 2 -24.97 -0.93 -32.54
N ASP A 3 -25.28 0.35 -32.30
CA ASP A 3 -25.09 1.19 -31.10
C ASP A 3 -25.72 0.61 -29.80
N GLU A 4 -26.26 -0.61 -29.85
CA GLU A 4 -26.93 -1.30 -28.75
C GLU A 4 -25.96 -2.04 -27.82
N LEU A 5 -24.80 -2.49 -28.31
CA LEU A 5 -23.80 -3.18 -27.49
C LEU A 5 -23.05 -2.25 -26.51
N LEU A 6 -23.10 -0.93 -26.74
CA LEU A 6 -22.42 0.08 -25.92
C LEU A 6 -23.34 0.80 -24.91
N ARG A 7 -24.65 0.55 -24.95
CA ARG A 7 -25.63 1.16 -24.03
C ARG A 7 -25.37 0.88 -22.55
N PRO A 8 -25.10 -0.38 -22.12
CA PRO A 8 -24.88 -0.69 -20.71
C PRO A 8 -23.66 0.04 -20.10
N PHE A 9 -22.66 0.36 -20.92
CA PHE A 9 -21.44 1.06 -20.51
C PHE A 9 -21.64 2.58 -20.44
N ARG A 10 -22.45 3.16 -21.34
CA ARG A 10 -22.80 4.60 -21.32
C ARG A 10 -23.67 4.95 -20.11
N ASP A 11 -24.61 4.08 -19.75
CA ASP A 11 -25.53 4.35 -18.63
C ASP A 11 -24.83 4.25 -17.26
N LYS A 12 -23.75 3.47 -17.16
CA LYS A 12 -22.92 3.37 -15.94
C LYS A 12 -22.01 4.59 -15.73
N ILE A 13 -21.67 5.31 -16.80
CA ILE A 13 -20.80 6.52 -16.76
C ILE A 13 -21.64 7.80 -16.59
N ARG A 14 -22.90 7.83 -17.07
CA ARG A 14 -23.76 9.03 -17.03
C ARG A 14 -24.70 9.12 -15.80
N GLY A 15 -24.76 8.09 -14.96
CA GLY A 15 -25.68 7.99 -13.82
C GLY A 15 -25.37 8.80 -12.55
N ARG A 16 -24.70 9.97 -12.64
CA ARG A 16 -24.65 10.92 -11.53
C ARG A 16 -24.83 12.35 -12.02
N THR A 17 -26.07 12.77 -12.11
CA THR A 17 -26.46 14.18 -12.20
C THR A 17 -26.06 14.89 -10.90
N PRO A 18 -25.38 16.05 -10.95
CA PRO A 18 -25.12 16.84 -9.75
C PRO A 18 -26.43 17.47 -9.25
N ALA A 19 -26.79 17.21 -7.99
CA ALA A 19 -27.92 17.86 -7.34
C ALA A 19 -27.62 19.37 -7.11
N PRO A 20 -28.63 20.24 -7.12
CA PRO A 20 -28.45 21.67 -6.98
C PRO A 20 -28.03 22.04 -5.55
N ARG A 21 -27.20 23.09 -5.45
CA ARG A 21 -26.71 23.68 -4.21
C ARG A 21 -27.84 24.33 -3.43
N THR A 22 -28.22 23.72 -2.32
CA THR A 22 -28.90 24.40 -1.21
C THR A 22 -27.94 24.44 -0.03
N SER A 23 -27.56 25.66 0.35
CA SER A 23 -26.70 25.98 1.47
C SER A 23 -27.47 25.77 2.78
N GLU A 24 -27.24 24.63 3.42
CA GLU A 24 -27.50 24.45 4.84
C GLU A 24 -26.17 24.23 5.57
N ALA A 25 -25.96 25.03 6.62
CA ALA A 25 -24.78 25.00 7.46
C ALA A 25 -24.63 23.60 8.06
N ARG A 26 -23.63 22.87 7.57
CA ARG A 26 -23.35 21.49 7.99
C ARG A 26 -22.64 21.54 9.35
N PRO A 27 -23.14 20.84 10.39
CA PRO A 27 -22.45 20.77 11.67
C PRO A 27 -21.10 20.06 11.48
N ALA A 28 -20.12 20.40 12.33
CA ALA A 28 -18.75 19.90 12.30
C ALA A 28 -18.72 18.37 12.09
N SER A 29 -18.06 17.95 11.01
CA SER A 29 -18.15 16.60 10.47
C SER A 29 -17.42 15.55 11.30
N THR A 30 -18.03 14.37 11.40
CA THR A 30 -17.55 13.06 11.85
C THR A 30 -16.33 12.50 11.08
N GLN A 31 -15.45 13.34 10.53
CA GLN A 31 -14.37 12.94 9.59
C GLN A 31 -13.14 12.31 10.26
N ASP A 32 -13.03 12.37 11.58
CA ASP A 32 -11.88 11.87 12.34
C ASP A 32 -12.05 10.45 12.91
N GLU A 33 -13.24 9.85 12.81
CA GLU A 33 -13.45 8.52 13.36
C GLU A 33 -12.90 7.42 12.44
N VAL A 34 -11.98 6.61 12.96
CA VAL A 34 -11.33 5.51 12.24
C VAL A 34 -12.08 4.22 12.57
N PRO A 35 -12.66 3.51 11.58
CA PRO A 35 -13.33 2.24 11.85
C PRO A 35 -12.40 1.25 12.55
N ALA A 36 -12.92 0.48 13.51
CA ALA A 36 -12.10 -0.36 14.39
C ALA A 36 -11.19 -1.36 13.63
N ASP A 37 -11.67 -1.89 12.51
CA ASP A 37 -10.98 -2.88 11.66
C ASP A 37 -10.37 -2.26 10.38
N ALA A 38 -10.00 -0.98 10.41
CA ALA A 38 -9.47 -0.28 9.25
C ALA A 38 -8.02 0.17 9.41
N VAL A 39 -7.27 0.07 8.30
CA VAL A 39 -6.09 0.90 8.06
C VAL A 39 -6.50 1.92 7.00
N LEU A 40 -6.57 3.19 7.38
CA LEU A 40 -6.93 4.28 6.48
C LEU A 40 -5.66 4.99 6.02
N ILE A 41 -5.41 4.95 4.72
CA ILE A 41 -4.39 5.79 4.09
C ILE A 41 -5.00 7.17 3.92
N ARG A 42 -4.58 8.14 4.75
CA ARG A 42 -5.05 9.53 4.69
C ARG A 42 -4.40 10.28 3.56
N GLU A 43 -3.11 10.04 3.36
CA GLU A 43 -2.32 10.74 2.36
C GLU A 43 -1.18 9.85 1.87
N VAL A 44 -0.86 9.99 0.59
CA VAL A 44 0.40 9.48 0.02
C VAL A 44 1.06 10.61 -0.75
N ARG A 45 2.22 11.08 -0.28
CA ARG A 45 2.99 12.13 -0.94
C ARG A 45 4.33 11.61 -1.44
N LEU A 46 4.80 12.20 -2.53
CA LEU A 46 6.11 11.96 -3.11
C LEU A 46 6.91 13.26 -2.99
N GLY A 47 8.17 13.15 -2.57
CA GLY A 47 9.02 14.33 -2.37
C GLY A 47 10.34 13.99 -1.70
N LEU A 48 11.16 14.99 -1.42
CA LEU A 48 12.45 14.78 -0.77
C LEU A 48 12.34 14.67 0.76
N PHE A 49 11.41 15.39 1.39
CA PHE A 49 11.20 15.41 2.84
C PHE A 49 12.52 15.55 3.63
N PRO A 50 13.23 16.69 3.51
CA PRO A 50 14.47 16.93 4.24
C PRO A 50 14.31 16.77 5.75
N GLU A 51 13.14 17.08 6.30
CA GLU A 51 12.79 16.88 7.71
C GLU A 51 12.85 15.41 8.16
N ALA A 52 12.59 14.47 7.25
CA ALA A 52 12.69 13.04 7.54
C ALA A 52 14.15 12.55 7.52
N SER A 53 15.04 13.27 6.84
CA SER A 53 16.45 12.87 6.70
C SER A 53 17.19 12.83 8.04
N SER A 54 16.80 13.68 9.00
CA SER A 54 17.34 13.65 10.36
C SER A 54 16.80 12.52 11.24
N LEU A 55 15.73 11.83 10.81
CA LEU A 55 15.07 10.79 11.60
C LEU A 55 15.71 9.41 11.39
N HIS A 56 16.40 9.20 10.28
CA HIS A 56 17.06 7.93 9.98
C HIS A 56 18.39 8.16 9.26
N PRO A 57 19.55 7.84 9.87
CA PRO A 57 20.87 8.15 9.31
C PRO A 57 21.19 7.35 8.02
N GLY A 58 20.48 6.24 7.78
CA GLY A 58 20.64 5.45 6.55
C GLY A 58 20.02 6.11 5.31
N PHE A 59 19.23 7.17 5.47
CA PHE A 59 18.63 7.89 4.35
C PHE A 59 19.69 8.57 3.47
N VAL A 60 19.61 8.32 2.17
CA VAL A 60 20.46 8.90 1.14
C VAL A 60 19.96 10.31 0.80
N PRO A 61 20.82 11.33 0.90
CA PRO A 61 20.49 12.68 0.46
C PRO A 61 20.09 12.71 -1.01
N GLY A 62 19.04 13.47 -1.34
CA GLY A 62 18.57 13.68 -2.72
C GLY A 62 17.77 12.52 -3.32
N ILE A 63 17.66 11.38 -2.65
CA ILE A 63 16.75 10.31 -3.07
C ILE A 63 15.32 10.68 -2.67
N PRO A 64 14.35 10.63 -3.61
CA PRO A 64 12.95 10.81 -3.30
C PRO A 64 12.44 9.77 -2.30
N ARG A 65 11.43 10.17 -1.53
CA ARG A 65 10.74 9.32 -0.58
C ARG A 65 9.25 9.31 -0.86
N VAL A 66 8.62 8.24 -0.44
CA VAL A 66 7.17 8.14 -0.28
C VAL A 66 6.86 8.45 1.18
N ARG A 67 6.00 9.42 1.44
CA ARG A 67 5.38 9.61 2.75
C ARG A 67 3.98 9.04 2.73
N LEU A 68 3.72 8.07 3.60
CA LEU A 68 2.44 7.44 3.79
C LEU A 68 1.89 7.85 5.16
N THR A 69 0.80 8.62 5.17
CA THR A 69 0.11 8.99 6.41
C THR A 69 -1.05 8.02 6.64
N LEU A 70 -1.01 7.31 7.77
CA LEU A 70 -1.94 6.25 8.12
C LEU A 70 -2.70 6.58 9.40
N ASP A 71 -3.98 6.19 9.43
CA ASP A 71 -4.76 6.06 10.66
C ASP A 71 -5.12 4.58 10.89
N LEU A 72 -4.97 4.11 12.13
CA LEU A 72 -5.17 2.72 12.53
C LEU A 72 -6.37 2.54 13.48
N GLY A 73 -7.31 1.69 13.07
CA GLY A 73 -8.48 1.31 13.85
C GLY A 73 -8.13 0.63 15.18
N ALA A 74 -8.97 0.83 16.19
CA ALA A 74 -8.70 0.36 17.56
C ALA A 74 -8.42 -1.16 17.68
N HIS A 75 -9.02 -2.01 16.85
CA HIS A 75 -8.76 -3.46 16.90
C HIS A 75 -7.37 -3.83 16.41
N LEU A 76 -6.81 -3.05 15.48
CA LEU A 76 -5.46 -3.26 14.97
C LEU A 76 -4.39 -2.79 15.96
N ARG A 77 -4.69 -1.77 16.76
CA ARG A 77 -3.75 -1.19 17.75
C ARG A 77 -3.62 -2.03 19.02
N ARG A 78 -4.66 -2.78 19.40
CA ARG A 78 -4.73 -3.46 20.71
C ARG A 78 -3.89 -4.74 20.83
N ARG A 79 -3.24 -5.22 19.78
CA ARG A 79 -2.52 -6.50 19.79
C ARG A 79 -1.06 -6.33 19.33
N PRO A 80 -0.07 -6.94 20.01
CA PRO A 80 1.22 -7.19 19.35
C PRO A 80 0.88 -7.98 18.09
N VAL A 81 1.29 -7.42 16.95
CA VAL A 81 0.79 -7.68 15.59
C VAL A 81 -0.02 -8.97 15.45
N PRO A 82 -1.35 -8.90 15.19
CA PRO A 82 -2.26 -10.05 15.28
C PRO A 82 -2.15 -10.98 14.05
N ILE A 83 -0.94 -11.30 13.63
CA ILE A 83 -0.68 -12.25 12.55
C ILE A 83 -0.68 -13.65 13.16
N TYR A 84 -1.62 -14.45 12.69
CA TYR A 84 -1.74 -15.87 13.01
C TYR A 84 -0.61 -16.66 12.32
N PRO A 85 -0.22 -17.85 12.81
CA PRO A 85 0.92 -18.61 12.29
C PRO A 85 0.91 -18.76 10.76
N GLU A 86 -0.24 -19.12 10.18
CA GLU A 86 -0.39 -19.29 8.73
C GLU A 86 -0.29 -17.95 7.98
N GLY A 87 -0.68 -16.85 8.62
CA GLY A 87 -0.49 -15.50 8.10
C GLY A 87 0.97 -15.07 8.12
N ARG A 88 1.73 -15.53 9.12
CA ARG A 88 3.18 -15.29 9.22
C ARG A 88 3.91 -16.05 8.14
N GLU A 89 3.61 -17.33 7.95
CA GLU A 89 4.16 -18.13 6.86
C GLU A 89 3.88 -17.49 5.51
N ALA A 90 2.62 -17.08 5.29
CA ALA A 90 2.26 -16.42 4.04
C ALA A 90 2.92 -15.05 3.85
N LEU A 91 3.18 -14.31 4.93
CA LEU A 91 3.96 -13.08 4.89
C LEU A 91 5.41 -13.36 4.51
N LEU A 92 6.05 -14.37 5.11
CA LEU A 92 7.43 -14.75 4.80
C LEU A 92 7.56 -15.33 3.39
N ASP A 93 6.53 -15.99 2.86
CA ASP A 93 6.49 -16.39 1.45
C ASP A 93 6.46 -15.17 0.50
N LEU A 94 5.81 -14.08 0.92
CA LEU A 94 5.73 -12.85 0.14
C LEU A 94 6.95 -11.95 0.33
N CYS A 95 7.54 -12.00 1.52
CA CYS A 95 8.63 -11.17 2.01
C CYS A 95 9.69 -12.09 2.67
N PRO A 96 10.43 -12.88 1.86
CA PRO A 96 11.36 -13.91 2.37
C PRO A 96 12.54 -13.35 3.14
N ARG A 97 12.91 -12.09 2.91
CA ARG A 97 14.05 -11.43 3.54
C ARG A 97 13.66 -10.55 4.73
N LEU A 98 12.39 -10.57 5.14
CA LEU A 98 11.85 -9.68 6.17
C LEU A 98 12.61 -9.80 7.50
N LEU A 99 13.06 -11.01 7.84
CA LEU A 99 13.82 -11.32 9.06
C LEU A 99 15.30 -10.92 8.99
N GLU A 100 15.78 -10.49 7.82
CA GLU A 100 17.13 -9.98 7.58
C GLU A 100 17.20 -8.45 7.69
N HIS A 101 16.06 -7.76 7.83
CA HIS A 101 16.04 -6.31 7.89
C HIS A 101 16.78 -5.82 9.14
N ASP A 102 17.71 -4.89 8.93
CA ASP A 102 18.39 -4.17 10.01
C ASP A 102 17.44 -3.08 10.52
N CYS A 103 16.95 -3.25 11.73
CA CYS A 103 16.12 -2.26 12.40
C CYS A 103 17.02 -1.51 13.40
N GLY A 104 17.03 -0.18 13.34
CA GLY A 104 17.82 0.64 14.27
C GLY A 104 17.46 0.45 15.75
N ALA A 105 16.32 -0.18 16.04
CA ALA A 105 15.88 -0.58 17.37
C ALA A 105 16.25 -2.04 17.75
N GLY A 106 17.02 -2.76 16.91
CA GLY A 106 17.52 -4.12 17.15
C GLY A 106 16.63 -5.22 16.55
N ASP A 107 16.42 -6.32 17.27
CA ASP A 107 15.67 -7.51 16.81
C ASP A 107 14.13 -7.33 16.77
N GLU A 108 13.62 -6.09 16.72
CA GLU A 108 12.19 -5.80 16.84
C GLU A 108 11.32 -6.52 15.82
N ILE A 109 11.74 -6.63 14.55
CA ILE A 109 10.95 -7.35 13.53
C ILE A 109 10.86 -8.86 13.81
N ARG A 110 11.94 -9.46 14.33
CA ARG A 110 11.96 -10.88 14.71
C ARG A 110 11.06 -11.13 15.90
N LEU A 111 11.09 -10.22 16.87
CA LEU A 111 10.27 -10.29 18.05
C LEU A 111 8.79 -10.04 17.75
N LEU A 112 8.49 -9.09 16.86
CA LEU A 112 7.14 -8.79 16.39
C LEU A 112 6.50 -9.99 15.67
N LEU A 113 7.32 -10.81 14.99
CA LEU A 113 6.89 -12.03 14.32
C LEU A 113 7.06 -13.30 15.18
N ALA A 114 7.69 -13.21 16.36
CA ALA A 114 7.86 -14.34 17.25
C ALA A 114 6.52 -14.68 17.90
N THR A 115 6.00 -15.87 17.60
CA THR A 115 4.67 -16.35 17.98
C THR A 115 4.53 -16.68 19.48
N ASP A 116 5.60 -16.55 20.25
CA ASP A 116 5.61 -16.91 21.66
C ASP A 116 5.35 -15.65 22.49
N GLY A 117 4.13 -15.53 22.99
CA GLY A 117 3.66 -14.45 23.87
C GLY A 117 4.37 -14.35 25.22
N THR A 118 5.65 -14.74 25.30
CA THR A 118 6.50 -14.75 26.49
C THR A 118 7.79 -13.94 26.30
N GLY A 119 8.10 -13.45 25.10
CA GLY A 119 9.25 -12.59 24.84
C GLY A 119 8.87 -11.11 24.80
N SER A 120 9.05 -10.41 25.92
CA SER A 120 8.90 -8.95 26.02
C SER A 120 9.90 -8.22 25.11
N ALA A 121 9.55 -8.04 23.85
CA ALA A 121 10.08 -6.95 23.05
C ALA A 121 9.29 -5.71 23.40
N GLY A 122 10.00 -4.69 23.90
CA GLY A 122 9.49 -3.34 24.14
C GLY A 122 8.02 -3.28 24.52
N VAL A 123 7.71 -3.49 25.81
CA VAL A 123 6.37 -3.27 26.34
C VAL A 123 5.84 -1.95 25.76
N PRO A 124 4.71 -1.94 25.02
CA PRO A 124 4.09 -0.70 24.58
C PRO A 124 3.94 0.16 25.83
N THR A 125 4.40 1.41 25.79
CA THR A 125 4.18 2.30 26.93
C THR A 125 2.67 2.45 27.07
N ALA A 126 2.11 1.69 28.01
CA ALA A 126 0.74 1.86 28.42
C ALA A 126 0.64 3.34 28.79
N GLY A 127 -0.27 4.06 28.12
CA GLY A 127 -0.67 5.36 28.61
C GLY A 127 -1.06 5.25 30.09
N PRO A 128 -1.08 6.36 30.83
CA PRO A 128 -1.37 6.37 32.28
C PRO A 128 -2.63 5.60 32.72
N ASP A 129 -3.53 5.27 31.78
CA ASP A 129 -4.76 4.51 32.00
C ASP A 129 -4.73 3.02 31.57
N GLY A 130 -3.57 2.44 31.26
CA GLY A 130 -3.41 0.97 31.18
C GLY A 130 -4.06 0.23 30.00
N ASP A 131 -4.95 0.85 29.22
CA ASP A 131 -5.74 0.19 28.16
C ASP A 131 -5.53 0.77 26.73
N GLU A 132 -4.84 1.91 26.60
CA GLU A 132 -4.51 2.48 25.29
C GLU A 132 -3.17 1.96 24.78
N ARG A 133 -3.25 0.98 23.87
CA ARG A 133 -2.11 0.53 23.06
C ARG A 133 -2.03 1.37 21.79
N ASP A 134 -0.82 1.82 21.46
CA ASP A 134 -0.55 2.50 20.20
C ASP A 134 -0.53 1.52 19.02
N GLY A 135 -0.68 2.05 17.80
CA GLY A 135 -0.59 1.27 16.57
C GLY A 135 0.83 1.06 16.05
N LEU A 136 1.87 1.36 16.85
CA LEU A 136 3.24 1.51 16.36
C LEU A 136 3.76 0.22 15.74
N HIS A 137 3.52 -0.94 16.37
CA HIS A 137 3.96 -2.22 15.83
C HIS A 137 3.34 -2.54 14.46
N VAL A 138 2.08 -2.19 14.24
CA VAL A 138 1.43 -2.41 12.94
C VAL A 138 2.01 -1.45 11.88
N ALA A 139 2.20 -0.17 12.22
CA ALA A 139 2.83 0.80 11.33
C ALA A 139 4.28 0.40 10.98
N HIS A 140 5.05 -0.03 11.97
CA HIS A 140 6.42 -0.49 11.80
C HIS A 140 6.49 -1.77 10.95
N LEU A 141 5.56 -2.71 11.11
CA LEU A 141 5.48 -3.84 10.19
C LEU A 141 5.16 -3.41 8.76
N ILE A 142 4.24 -2.47 8.56
CA ILE A 142 3.93 -1.92 7.24
C ILE A 142 5.18 -1.33 6.59
N GLU A 143 5.99 -0.60 7.36
CA GLU A 143 7.27 -0.07 6.91
C GLU A 143 8.20 -1.18 6.41
N HIS A 144 8.46 -2.22 7.22
CA HIS A 144 9.35 -3.32 6.84
C HIS A 144 8.85 -4.07 5.60
N VAL A 145 7.55 -4.38 5.53
CA VAL A 145 6.94 -5.03 4.37
C VAL A 145 7.06 -4.14 3.13
N ALA A 146 6.88 -2.82 3.28
CA ALA A 146 7.03 -1.87 2.19
C ALA A 146 8.48 -1.77 1.71
N ILE A 147 9.46 -1.70 2.61
CA ILE A 147 10.90 -1.70 2.27
C ILE A 147 11.23 -2.92 1.39
N GLU A 148 10.79 -4.11 1.81
CA GLU A 148 11.10 -5.33 1.06
C GLU A 148 10.41 -5.36 -0.30
N MET A 149 9.15 -4.93 -0.37
CA MET A 149 8.43 -4.81 -1.63
C MET A 149 9.11 -3.80 -2.57
N ILE A 150 9.57 -2.66 -2.06
CA ILE A 150 10.27 -1.65 -2.86
C ILE A 150 11.57 -2.21 -3.42
N VAL A 151 12.38 -2.88 -2.59
CA VAL A 151 13.61 -3.56 -3.01
C VAL A 151 13.31 -4.59 -4.10
N GLY A 152 12.32 -5.45 -3.88
CA GLY A 152 11.94 -6.50 -4.84
C GLY A 152 11.37 -5.96 -6.16
N VAL A 153 10.66 -4.84 -6.12
CA VAL A 153 10.05 -4.22 -7.32
C VAL A 153 11.05 -3.42 -8.12
N SER A 154 11.87 -2.60 -7.46
CA SER A 154 12.78 -1.67 -8.13
C SER A 154 14.15 -2.29 -8.44
N GLY A 155 14.47 -3.44 -7.86
CA GLY A 155 15.76 -4.10 -8.04
C GLY A 155 16.93 -3.36 -7.36
N VAL A 156 16.66 -2.30 -6.58
CA VAL A 156 17.69 -1.62 -5.80
C VAL A 156 18.19 -2.52 -4.69
N PRO A 157 19.48 -2.47 -4.33
CA PRO A 157 20.04 -3.37 -3.32
C PRO A 157 19.55 -3.06 -1.89
N ARG A 158 19.05 -1.84 -1.65
CA ARG A 158 18.56 -1.40 -0.35
C ARG A 158 17.46 -0.35 -0.48
N CYS A 159 16.61 -0.30 0.54
CA CYS A 159 15.67 0.77 0.79
C CYS A 159 15.68 1.03 2.30
N SER A 160 15.73 2.29 2.71
CA SER A 160 15.58 2.66 4.12
C SER A 160 14.16 3.18 4.36
N GLY A 161 13.69 3.06 5.59
CA GLY A 161 12.42 3.64 6.01
C GLY A 161 12.52 4.25 7.40
N VAL A 162 11.48 4.98 7.79
CA VAL A 162 11.22 5.30 9.20
C VAL A 162 9.72 5.46 9.45
N THR A 163 9.25 4.90 10.56
CA THR A 163 7.91 5.11 11.10
C THR A 163 7.93 6.18 12.18
N CYS A 164 7.01 7.14 12.10
CA CYS A 164 6.88 8.27 13.00
C CYS A 164 5.47 8.33 13.60
N ALA A 165 5.37 8.20 14.92
CA ALA A 165 4.11 8.39 15.62
C ALA A 165 3.77 9.89 15.78
N HIS A 166 2.49 10.24 15.64
CA HIS A 166 2.04 11.61 15.90
C HIS A 166 1.87 11.83 17.41
N ARG A 167 2.54 12.85 17.96
CA ARG A 167 2.59 13.14 19.41
C ARG A 167 1.21 13.17 20.10
N ASN A 168 0.17 13.64 19.40
CA ASN A 168 -1.17 13.84 19.95
C ASN A 168 -2.20 12.82 19.42
N ARG A 169 -1.76 11.77 18.70
CA ARG A 169 -2.63 10.79 18.05
C ARG A 169 -2.00 9.40 18.10
N LEU A 170 -2.49 8.52 18.98
CA LEU A 170 -2.01 7.14 19.14
C LEU A 170 -2.36 6.22 17.96
N ASP A 171 -3.24 6.68 17.08
CA ASP A 171 -3.72 5.99 15.90
C ASP A 171 -3.09 6.48 14.60
N ARG A 172 -2.32 7.58 14.62
CA ARG A 172 -1.80 8.22 13.41
C ARG A 172 -0.28 8.10 13.30
N PHE A 173 0.17 7.67 12.13
CA PHE A 173 1.57 7.42 11.83
C PHE A 173 1.93 7.97 10.44
N ASP A 174 3.12 8.55 10.33
CA ASP A 174 3.76 8.80 9.05
C ASP A 174 4.85 7.76 8.83
N ILE A 175 4.86 7.12 7.65
CA ILE A 175 5.91 6.22 7.23
C ILE A 175 6.63 6.85 6.04
N PHE A 176 7.94 7.05 6.16
CA PHE A 176 8.78 7.53 5.07
C PHE A 176 9.58 6.37 4.51
N LEU A 177 9.61 6.22 3.18
CA LEU A 177 10.28 5.12 2.48
C LEU A 177 11.08 5.67 1.31
N GLU A 178 12.35 5.28 1.19
CA GLU A 178 13.15 5.66 0.02
C GLU A 178 12.67 4.98 -1.24
N SER A 179 12.63 5.71 -2.35
CA SER A 179 12.39 5.08 -3.63
C SER A 179 12.98 5.88 -4.79
N VAL A 180 13.83 5.20 -5.57
CA VAL A 180 14.38 5.76 -6.83
C VAL A 180 13.32 5.85 -7.93
N ASP A 181 12.27 5.05 -7.84
CA ASP A 181 11.08 5.12 -8.68
C ASP A 181 9.88 5.49 -7.80
N PRO A 182 9.55 6.79 -7.66
CA PRO A 182 8.51 7.26 -6.75
C PRO A 182 7.15 6.59 -6.98
N LEU A 183 6.79 6.25 -8.22
CA LEU A 183 5.52 5.60 -8.54
C LEU A 183 5.51 4.14 -8.10
N ALA A 184 6.59 3.41 -8.40
CA ALA A 184 6.73 2.03 -7.95
C ALA A 184 6.79 1.97 -6.41
N GLY A 185 7.53 2.88 -5.79
CA GLY A 185 7.60 3.05 -4.34
C GLY A 185 6.23 3.28 -3.72
N ARG A 186 5.46 4.22 -4.27
CA ARG A 186 4.09 4.51 -3.83
C ARG A 186 3.20 3.29 -3.92
N ALA A 187 3.20 2.61 -5.05
CA ALA A 187 2.36 1.43 -5.25
C ALA A 187 2.74 0.29 -4.30
N ALA A 188 4.05 0.06 -4.11
CA ALA A 188 4.57 -0.93 -3.17
C ALA A 188 4.19 -0.61 -1.71
N ALA A 189 4.29 0.65 -1.28
CA ALA A 189 3.92 1.07 0.08
C ALA A 189 2.40 0.89 0.35
N VAL A 190 1.57 1.25 -0.62
CA VAL A 190 0.10 1.04 -0.52
C VAL A 190 -0.23 -0.46 -0.52
N LEU A 191 0.47 -1.26 -1.34
CA LEU A 191 0.29 -2.72 -1.37
C LEU A 191 0.71 -3.36 -0.05
N ALA A 192 1.85 -2.98 0.52
CA ALA A 192 2.32 -3.44 1.82
C ALA A 192 1.29 -3.17 2.92
N THR A 193 0.71 -1.96 2.91
CA THR A 193 -0.39 -1.59 3.82
C THR A 193 -1.60 -2.51 3.68
N ALA A 194 -2.00 -2.82 2.43
CA ALA A 194 -3.11 -3.73 2.16
C ALA A 194 -2.81 -5.16 2.61
N VAL A 195 -1.59 -5.65 2.40
CA VAL A 195 -1.13 -6.97 2.83
C VAL A 195 -1.17 -7.09 4.35
N VAL A 196 -0.55 -6.17 5.09
CA VAL A 196 -0.52 -6.20 6.55
C VAL A 196 -1.93 -6.10 7.13
N ARG A 197 -2.77 -5.21 6.58
CA ARG A 197 -4.18 -5.13 6.96
C ARG A 197 -4.90 -6.46 6.76
N ASP A 198 -4.80 -7.06 5.58
CA ASP A 198 -5.53 -8.28 5.26
C ASP A 198 -5.03 -9.46 6.11
N LEU A 199 -3.75 -9.53 6.43
CA LEU A 199 -3.20 -10.50 7.39
C LEU A 199 -3.75 -10.28 8.80
N CYS A 200 -3.75 -9.04 9.31
CA CYS A 200 -4.30 -8.73 10.63
C CYS A 200 -5.80 -9.08 10.74
N LEU A 201 -6.54 -8.96 9.63
CA LEU A 201 -7.97 -9.27 9.54
C LEU A 201 -8.27 -10.71 9.11
N ARG A 202 -7.25 -11.60 9.02
CA ARG A 202 -7.38 -13.00 8.60
C ARG A 202 -8.02 -13.20 7.22
N ARG A 203 -7.76 -12.28 6.30
CA ARG A 203 -8.25 -12.29 4.91
C ARG A 203 -7.23 -12.89 3.95
N ALA A 204 -6.73 -14.08 4.29
CA ALA A 204 -5.67 -14.78 3.55
C ALA A 204 -5.95 -14.94 2.05
N GLY A 205 -7.21 -15.09 1.67
CA GLY A 205 -7.63 -15.26 0.26
C GLY A 205 -7.21 -14.13 -0.67
N ARG A 206 -6.87 -12.94 -0.16
CA ARG A 206 -6.38 -11.81 -0.98
C ARG A 206 -4.88 -11.87 -1.28
N LEU A 207 -4.11 -12.69 -0.58
CA LEU A 207 -2.64 -12.73 -0.71
C LEU A 207 -2.17 -13.17 -2.10
N ALA A 208 -2.90 -14.07 -2.76
CA ALA A 208 -2.58 -14.46 -4.13
C ALA A 208 -2.64 -13.27 -5.10
N LEU A 209 -3.67 -12.42 -4.96
CA LEU A 209 -3.80 -11.18 -5.72
C LEU A 209 -2.67 -10.20 -5.39
N HIS A 210 -2.33 -10.03 -4.10
CA HIS A 210 -1.23 -9.17 -3.67
C HIS A 210 0.11 -9.60 -4.25
N ARG A 211 0.39 -10.92 -4.26
CA ARG A 211 1.59 -11.50 -4.86
C ARG A 211 1.65 -11.23 -6.37
N ARG A 212 0.53 -11.38 -7.09
CA ARG A 212 0.45 -11.05 -8.51
C ARG A 212 0.64 -9.55 -8.76
N CYS A 213 0.08 -8.69 -7.93
CA CYS A 213 0.30 -7.23 -8.00
C CYS A 213 1.78 -6.89 -7.83
N ARG A 214 2.44 -7.47 -6.82
CA ARG A 214 3.90 -7.30 -6.59
C ARG A 214 4.70 -7.76 -7.82
N ASN A 215 4.40 -8.95 -8.33
CA ASN A 215 5.12 -9.52 -9.48
C ASN A 215 4.94 -8.70 -10.76
N LEU A 216 3.70 -8.27 -11.05
CA LEU A 216 3.44 -7.41 -12.20
C LEU A 216 4.12 -6.06 -12.03
N LEU A 217 4.04 -5.45 -10.84
CA LEU A 217 4.70 -4.19 -10.54
C LEU A 217 6.22 -4.28 -10.75
N ALA A 218 6.86 -5.35 -10.28
CA ALA A 218 8.28 -5.61 -10.52
C ALA A 218 8.61 -5.78 -12.01
N HIS A 219 7.78 -6.54 -12.73
CA HIS A 219 7.95 -6.74 -14.17
C HIS A 219 7.84 -5.43 -14.96
N LEU A 220 6.84 -4.59 -14.66
CA LEU A 220 6.65 -3.30 -15.31
C LEU A 220 7.76 -2.31 -14.97
N SER A 221 8.21 -2.29 -13.70
CA SER A 221 9.32 -1.46 -13.24
C SER A 221 10.63 -1.83 -13.96
N CYS A 222 10.90 -3.13 -14.10
CA CYS A 222 12.12 -3.64 -14.74
C CYS A 222 12.10 -3.46 -16.27
N SER A 223 10.97 -3.75 -16.92
CA SER A 223 10.84 -3.63 -18.38
C SER A 223 10.75 -2.18 -18.88
N GLY A 224 10.41 -1.24 -18.01
CA GLY A 224 10.14 0.14 -18.41
C GLY A 224 8.89 0.30 -19.27
N ALA A 225 8.00 -0.70 -19.28
CA ALA A 225 6.78 -0.67 -20.10
C ALA A 225 5.90 0.53 -19.73
N VAL A 226 5.62 1.37 -20.72
CA VAL A 226 4.80 2.59 -20.55
C VAL A 226 3.31 2.28 -20.62
N SER A 227 2.93 1.19 -21.30
CA SER A 227 1.55 0.75 -21.42
C SER A 227 1.43 -0.76 -21.59
N VAL A 228 0.33 -1.33 -21.10
CA VAL A 228 0.02 -2.75 -21.16
C VAL A 228 -1.48 -3.01 -21.37
N VAL A 229 -1.79 -4.21 -21.86
CA VAL A 229 -3.16 -4.72 -22.00
C VAL A 229 -3.32 -6.00 -21.16
N ALA A 230 -4.57 -6.41 -20.92
CA ALA A 230 -4.89 -7.56 -20.08
C ALA A 230 -4.34 -8.87 -20.66
N GLU A 231 -4.37 -9.02 -21.98
CA GLU A 231 -3.94 -10.22 -22.68
C GLU A 231 -2.43 -10.49 -22.52
N ASP A 232 -1.59 -9.48 -22.79
CA ASP A 232 -0.14 -9.59 -22.58
C ASP A 232 0.19 -9.81 -21.11
N THR A 233 -0.56 -9.16 -20.22
CA THR A 233 -0.41 -9.33 -18.77
C THR A 233 -0.75 -10.75 -18.33
N ALA A 234 -1.79 -11.35 -18.91
CA ALA A 234 -2.19 -12.73 -18.63
C ALA A 234 -1.10 -13.73 -19.01
N VAL A 235 -0.48 -13.54 -20.19
CA VAL A 235 0.66 -14.33 -20.64
C VAL A 235 1.85 -14.16 -19.68
N ASN A 236 2.21 -12.93 -19.34
CA ASN A 236 3.35 -12.64 -18.48
C ASN A 236 3.19 -13.17 -17.04
N LEU A 237 1.96 -13.18 -16.53
CA LEU A 237 1.65 -13.69 -15.19
C LEU A 237 1.32 -15.19 -15.18
N GLY A 238 1.18 -15.83 -16.34
CA GLY A 238 0.74 -17.22 -16.46
C GLY A 238 -0.67 -17.44 -15.88
N CYS A 239 -1.58 -16.48 -16.08
CA CYS A 239 -2.92 -16.49 -15.50
C CYS A 239 -4.02 -16.26 -16.53
N GLY A 240 -5.29 -16.34 -16.11
CA GLY A 240 -6.42 -16.06 -16.99
C GLY A 240 -6.62 -14.55 -17.27
N PRO A 241 -7.32 -14.18 -18.35
CA PRO A 241 -7.52 -12.77 -18.72
C PRO A 241 -8.31 -11.97 -17.67
N GLU A 242 -9.28 -12.60 -16.99
CA GLU A 242 -10.03 -11.96 -15.90
C GLU A 242 -9.13 -11.66 -14.70
N GLU A 243 -8.24 -12.59 -14.35
CA GLU A 243 -7.29 -12.39 -13.26
C GLU A 243 -6.26 -11.31 -13.60
N ALA A 244 -5.77 -11.29 -14.84
CA ALA A 244 -4.87 -10.26 -15.33
C ALA A 244 -5.53 -8.87 -15.27
N LEU A 245 -6.78 -8.77 -15.71
CA LEU A 245 -7.56 -7.53 -15.62
C LEU A 245 -7.74 -7.09 -14.16
N GLN A 246 -8.04 -8.01 -13.25
CA GLN A 246 -8.14 -7.72 -11.82
C GLN A 246 -6.82 -7.15 -11.27
N VAL A 247 -5.67 -7.72 -11.63
CA VAL A 247 -4.35 -7.23 -11.20
C VAL A 247 -4.09 -5.83 -11.77
N LEU A 248 -4.42 -5.57 -13.03
CA LEU A 248 -4.27 -4.25 -13.65
C LEU A 248 -5.15 -3.20 -12.98
N GLU A 249 -6.39 -3.54 -12.66
CA GLU A 249 -7.28 -2.66 -11.89
C GLU A 249 -6.75 -2.38 -10.48
N GLU A 250 -6.17 -3.38 -9.81
CA GLU A 250 -5.50 -3.15 -8.53
C GLU A 250 -4.29 -2.22 -8.70
N LEU A 251 -3.46 -2.38 -9.73
CA LEU A 251 -2.37 -1.43 -9.99
C LEU A 251 -2.87 0.00 -10.31
N VAL A 252 -4.08 0.15 -10.84
CA VAL A 252 -4.75 1.47 -10.94
C VAL A 252 -5.17 1.99 -9.57
N ARG A 253 -5.74 1.15 -8.69
CA ARG A 253 -6.11 1.53 -7.31
C ARG A 253 -4.88 1.90 -6.47
N LEU A 254 -3.77 1.20 -6.67
CA LEU A 254 -2.46 1.52 -6.10
C LEU A 254 -1.86 2.78 -6.75
N GLY A 255 -2.44 3.30 -7.83
CA GLY A 255 -2.05 4.48 -8.60
C GLY A 255 -0.68 4.37 -9.26
N TYR A 256 -0.29 3.15 -9.65
CA TYR A 256 0.83 2.91 -10.55
C TYR A 256 0.40 3.08 -12.02
N LEU A 257 -0.83 2.67 -12.32
CA LEU A 257 -1.42 2.73 -13.66
C LEU A 257 -2.62 3.68 -13.71
N THR A 258 -2.95 4.10 -14.92
CA THR A 258 -4.21 4.74 -15.30
C THR A 258 -4.87 3.88 -16.38
N ALA A 259 -6.19 3.79 -16.38
CA ALA A 259 -6.95 3.04 -17.38
C ALA A 259 -7.60 4.01 -18.38
N ALA A 260 -7.46 3.73 -19.67
CA ALA A 260 -8.10 4.49 -20.74
C ALA A 260 -8.81 3.55 -21.72
N PRO A 261 -10.07 3.82 -22.09
CA PRO A 261 -10.71 3.12 -23.20
C PRO A 261 -9.90 3.32 -24.49
N SER A 262 -9.66 2.24 -25.23
CA SER A 262 -8.97 2.28 -26.51
C SER A 262 -9.72 1.45 -27.55
N PRO A 263 -10.56 2.09 -28.37
CA PRO A 263 -11.46 1.39 -29.30
C PRO A 263 -10.75 0.71 -30.49
N TYR A 264 -9.42 0.84 -30.61
CA TYR A 264 -8.63 0.32 -31.73
C TYR A 264 -7.53 -0.67 -31.31
N LEU A 265 -7.65 -1.31 -30.14
CA LEU A 265 -6.72 -2.38 -29.76
C LEU A 265 -7.10 -3.69 -30.44
N PHE A 266 -6.47 -3.98 -31.58
CA PHE A 266 -6.60 -5.28 -32.26
C PHE A 266 -6.18 -6.46 -31.37
N SER A 267 -5.36 -6.20 -30.36
CA SER A 267 -4.85 -7.21 -29.41
C SER A 267 -5.61 -7.27 -28.08
N SER A 268 -6.67 -6.46 -27.88
CA SER A 268 -7.42 -6.47 -26.61
C SER A 268 -8.92 -6.64 -26.80
N THR A 269 -9.43 -7.70 -26.20
CA THR A 269 -10.87 -8.00 -26.10
C THR A 269 -11.57 -7.12 -25.06
N ALA A 270 -10.84 -6.62 -24.06
CA ALA A 270 -11.38 -5.72 -23.04
C ALA A 270 -11.55 -4.27 -23.53
N GLY A 271 -10.82 -3.87 -24.57
CA GLY A 271 -10.87 -2.51 -25.11
C GLY A 271 -10.30 -1.44 -24.17
N VAL A 272 -9.45 -1.83 -23.21
CA VAL A 272 -8.83 -0.93 -22.22
C VAL A 272 -7.31 -1.01 -22.35
N LEU A 273 -6.68 0.15 -22.46
CA LEU A 273 -5.23 0.31 -22.36
C LEU A 273 -4.89 0.82 -20.97
N PHE A 274 -3.96 0.14 -20.29
CA PHE A 274 -3.42 0.61 -19.03
C PHE A 274 -2.09 1.30 -19.30
N ARG A 275 -1.90 2.51 -18.75
CA ARG A 275 -0.70 3.32 -18.94
C ARG A 275 -0.07 3.63 -17.59
N ARG A 276 1.25 3.67 -17.53
CA ARG A 276 1.96 4.16 -16.35
C ARG A 276 1.44 5.57 -15.99
N ALA A 277 1.14 5.79 -14.71
CA ALA A 277 0.73 7.09 -14.22
C ALA A 277 1.86 8.12 -14.35
N ALA A 278 1.52 9.41 -14.28
CA ALA A 278 2.52 10.47 -14.15
C ALA A 278 2.93 10.61 -12.68
N ALA A 279 4.22 10.79 -12.43
CA ALA A 279 4.71 11.09 -11.08
C ALA A 279 4.56 12.60 -10.84
N GLU A 280 3.71 12.98 -9.89
CA GLU A 280 3.69 14.34 -9.35
C GLU A 280 4.59 14.35 -8.10
N LEU A 281 5.84 14.77 -8.29
CA LEU A 281 6.69 15.11 -7.16
C LEU A 281 6.17 16.42 -6.59
N GLY A 282 5.72 16.40 -5.34
CA GLY A 282 5.35 17.63 -4.66
C GLY A 282 6.61 18.44 -4.39
N ASP A 283 6.59 19.73 -4.76
CA ASP A 283 7.53 20.69 -4.19
C ASP A 283 7.28 20.72 -2.67
N ALA A 284 8.33 20.41 -1.90
CA ALA A 284 8.30 20.48 -0.44
C ALA A 284 8.66 21.90 0.01
#